data_AF-A0A821KDY3-F1
#
_entry.id   AF-A0A821KDY3-F1
#
_cell.length_a   1.000
_cell.length_b   1.000
_cell.length_c   1.000
_cell.angle_alpha   90.00
_cell.angle_beta   90.00
_cell.angle_gamma   90.00
#
_symmetry.space_group_name_H-M   'P 1'
#
loop_
_entity.id
_entity.type
_entity.pdbx_description
1 polymer ?
#
loop_
_entity_poly.entity_id
_entity_poly.type
_entity_poly.pdbx_seq_one_letter_code
_entity_poly.pdbx_strand_id
1 'polypeptide(L)'
;MASHPELKSRGKLMPPPLVLCGLPRTGTTLLYNLMACDPACRAPLYIEMIQPVPPLARSDTTGQMQRDITVQKYRETLNACGWAEYQQDMRACHPQFVHEEDLLILYQAG
;
A
#
# COMPACT_ATOMS: atom_id res chain seq x y z
N MET A 1 12.49 -3.26 -14.56
CA MET A 1 13.96 -3.03 -14.55
C MET A 1 14.50 -2.42 -15.84
N ALA A 2 13.95 -2.72 -17.03
CA ALA A 2 14.41 -2.11 -18.28
C ALA A 2 14.17 -0.59 -18.35
N SER A 3 13.04 -0.10 -17.80
CA SER A 3 12.66 1.31 -17.82
C SER A 3 13.28 2.18 -16.72
N HIS A 4 13.94 1.57 -15.73
CA HIS A 4 14.53 2.26 -14.56
C HIS A 4 15.91 1.68 -14.22
N PRO A 5 16.92 1.87 -15.10
CA PRO A 5 18.28 1.34 -14.89
C PRO A 5 18.98 1.95 -13.67
N GLU A 6 18.63 3.17 -13.27
CA GLU A 6 19.16 3.91 -12.10
C GLU A 6 18.90 3.21 -10.76
N LEU A 7 17.91 2.31 -10.70
CA LEU A 7 17.61 1.57 -9.48
C LEU A 7 18.66 0.48 -9.17
N LYS A 8 19.37 -0.03 -10.20
CA LYS A 8 20.42 -1.04 -10.00
C LYS A 8 21.61 -0.49 -9.21
N SER A 9 21.92 0.80 -9.37
CA SER A 9 23.01 1.46 -8.63
C SER A 9 22.55 1.96 -7.25
N ARG A 10 21.25 2.20 -7.03
CA ARG A 10 20.69 2.67 -5.74
C ARG A 10 20.54 1.59 -4.67
N GLY A 11 20.60 0.30 -5.01
CA GLY A 11 20.44 -0.80 -4.05
C GLY A 11 21.42 -0.77 -2.86
N LYS A 12 22.53 -0.02 -2.98
CA LYS A 12 23.55 0.13 -1.93
C LYS A 12 23.23 1.20 -0.87
N LEU A 13 22.19 2.02 -1.06
CA LEU A 13 21.85 3.15 -0.18
C LEU A 13 20.65 2.93 0.75
N MET A 14 20.02 1.75 0.75
CA MET A 14 18.86 1.51 1.61
C MET A 14 19.29 1.10 3.02
N PRO A 15 18.72 1.69 4.09
CA PRO A 15 18.90 1.18 5.43
C PRO A 15 18.34 -0.26 5.53
N PRO A 16 18.83 -1.08 6.48
CA PRO A 16 18.32 -2.43 6.68
C PRO A 16 16.79 -2.43 6.87
N PRO A 17 16.04 -3.29 6.16
CA PRO A 17 14.60 -3.33 6.31
C PRO A 17 14.21 -3.99 7.63
N LEU A 18 13.10 -3.51 8.21
CA LEU A 18 12.42 -4.21 9.30
C LEU A 18 11.43 -5.20 8.68
N VAL A 19 11.53 -6.47 9.06
CA VAL A 19 10.63 -7.54 8.61
C VAL A 19 9.77 -8.00 9.78
N LEU A 20 8.45 -7.87 9.65
CA LEU A 20 7.51 -8.35 10.66
C LEU A 20 7.14 -9.81 10.40
N CYS A 21 7.40 -10.69 11.38
CA CYS A 21 7.11 -12.11 11.31
C CYS A 21 6.22 -12.53 12.50
N GLY A 22 5.38 -13.54 12.30
CA GLY A 22 4.52 -14.11 13.34
C GLY A 22 3.51 -15.10 12.79
N LEU A 23 2.77 -15.77 13.67
CA LEU A 23 1.65 -16.63 13.27
C LEU A 23 0.48 -15.78 12.77
N PRO A 24 -0.37 -16.32 11.88
CA PRO A 24 -1.62 -15.65 11.55
C PRO A 24 -2.43 -15.43 12.84
N ARG A 25 -3.07 -14.26 12.94
CA ARG A 25 -3.94 -13.87 14.06
C ARG A 25 -3.25 -13.54 15.39
N THR A 26 -1.93 -13.28 15.42
CA THR A 26 -1.22 -12.81 16.63
C THR A 26 -1.07 -11.28 16.70
N GLY A 27 -1.94 -10.53 16.02
CA GLY A 27 -1.87 -9.07 16.00
C GLY A 27 -0.76 -8.49 15.11
N THR A 28 -0.17 -9.29 14.21
CA THR A 28 0.83 -8.80 13.24
C THR A 28 0.26 -7.69 12.34
N THR A 29 -1.02 -7.77 11.95
CA THR A 29 -1.70 -6.69 11.22
C THR A 29 -1.75 -5.39 12.02
N LEU A 30 -2.14 -5.45 13.30
CA LEU A 30 -2.18 -4.26 14.17
C LEU A 30 -0.80 -3.63 14.32
N LEU A 31 0.23 -4.44 14.56
CA LEU A 31 1.59 -3.95 14.72
C LEU A 31 2.15 -3.38 13.41
N TYR A 32 1.86 -3.99 12.27
CA TYR A 32 2.21 -3.46 10.95
C TYR A 32 1.64 -2.05 10.76
N ASN A 33 0.35 -1.86 11.06
CA ASN A 33 -0.31 -0.57 10.93
C ASN A 33 0.29 0.49 11.84
N LEU A 34 0.59 0.14 13.10
CA LEU A 34 1.22 1.07 14.05
C LEU A 34 2.59 1.53 13.55
N MET A 35 3.43 0.61 13.04
CA MET A 35 4.73 0.98 12.46
C MET A 35 4.56 1.80 11.18
N ALA A 36 3.53 1.54 10.39
CA ALA A 36 3.24 2.30 9.20
C ALA A 36 2.82 3.75 9.52
N CYS A 37 2.32 4.06 10.71
CA CYS A 37 2.04 5.45 11.10
C CYS A 37 3.31 6.30 11.29
N ASP A 38 4.47 5.69 11.55
CA ASP A 38 5.73 6.43 11.71
C ASP A 38 6.19 7.03 10.37
N PRO A 39 6.39 8.36 10.27
CA PRO A 39 6.86 9.01 9.04
C PRO A 39 8.28 8.59 8.63
N ALA A 40 9.11 8.09 9.54
CA ALA A 40 10.43 7.53 9.22
C ALA A 40 10.35 6.11 8.64
N CYS A 41 9.21 5.44 8.80
CA CYS A 41 8.97 4.09 8.30
C CYS A 41 8.17 4.12 6.98
N ARG A 42 8.60 3.32 6.00
CA ARG A 42 7.91 3.19 4.71
C ARG A 42 7.34 1.79 4.55
N ALA A 43 6.07 1.63 4.92
CA ALA A 43 5.30 0.41 4.66
C ALA A 43 4.85 0.37 3.18
N PRO A 44 5.06 -0.73 2.45
CA PRO A 44 4.50 -0.92 1.11
C PRO A 44 2.98 -1.06 1.16
N LEU A 45 2.30 -0.35 0.26
CA LEU A 45 0.87 -0.56 0.06
C LEU A 45 0.68 -1.84 -0.75
N TYR A 46 -0.44 -2.52 -0.53
CA TYR A 46 -0.85 -3.68 -1.31
C TYR A 46 -0.81 -3.41 -2.82
N ILE A 47 -1.32 -2.26 -3.27
CA ILE A 47 -1.30 -1.91 -4.70
C ILE A 47 0.11 -1.73 -5.25
N GLU A 48 1.07 -1.25 -4.46
CA GLU A 48 2.46 -1.10 -4.90
C GLU A 48 3.13 -2.47 -5.13
N MET A 49 2.64 -3.52 -4.47
CA MET A 49 3.09 -4.89 -4.70
C MET A 49 2.53 -5.49 -5.99
N ILE A 50 1.32 -5.08 -6.40
CA ILE A 50 0.68 -5.53 -7.64
C ILE A 50 1.19 -4.70 -8.83
N GLN A 51 1.19 -3.38 -8.68
CA GLN A 51 1.61 -2.42 -9.69
C GLN A 51 2.68 -1.48 -9.09
N PRO A 52 3.98 -1.75 -9.34
CA PRO A 52 5.04 -0.96 -8.75
C PRO A 52 5.05 0.45 -9.33
N VAL A 53 4.73 1.43 -8.49
CA VAL A 53 4.92 2.85 -8.75
C VAL A 53 6.19 3.33 -8.02
N PRO A 54 6.91 4.32 -8.57
CA PRO A 54 8.07 4.88 -7.90
C PRO A 54 7.74 5.26 -6.45
N PRO A 55 8.64 5.01 -5.49
CA PRO A 55 8.38 5.35 -4.09
C PRO A 55 8.33 6.87 -3.95
N LEU A 56 7.22 7.38 -3.44
CA LEU A 56 7.02 8.81 -3.23
C LEU A 56 7.13 9.07 -1.74
N ALA A 57 7.92 10.09 -1.40
CA ALA A 57 7.96 10.59 -0.04
C ALA A 57 6.55 11.00 0.39
N ARG A 58 6.19 10.84 1.66
CA ARG A 58 4.89 11.30 2.19
C ARG A 58 4.72 12.82 2.08
N SER A 59 5.79 13.57 1.87
CA SER A 59 5.77 15.01 1.59
C SER A 59 5.60 15.36 0.11
N ASP A 60 5.65 14.38 -0.81
CA ASP A 60 5.58 14.61 -2.26
C ASP A 60 4.13 14.49 -2.76
N THR A 61 3.42 15.62 -2.73
CA THR A 61 2.02 15.73 -3.14
C THR A 61 1.80 15.37 -4.62
N THR A 62 2.74 15.71 -5.50
CA THR A 62 2.65 15.37 -6.94
C THR A 62 2.78 13.86 -7.16
N GLY A 63 3.67 13.24 -6.39
CA GLY A 63 3.74 11.79 -6.28
C GLY A 63 2.43 11.16 -5.84
N GLN A 64 1.86 11.67 -4.74
CA GLN A 64 0.61 11.15 -4.19
C GLN A 64 -0.54 11.17 -5.22
N MET A 65 -0.65 12.22 -6.04
CA MET A 65 -1.66 12.26 -7.12
C MET A 65 -1.45 11.16 -8.17
N GLN A 66 -0.22 10.82 -8.51
CA GLN A 66 0.08 9.72 -9.46
C GLN A 66 -0.26 8.35 -8.86
N ARG A 67 -0.13 8.20 -7.52
CA ARG A 67 -0.60 7.01 -6.79
C ARG A 67 -2.10 6.88 -6.86
N ASP A 68 -2.84 7.97 -6.64
CA ASP A 68 -4.31 7.94 -6.67
C ASP A 68 -4.85 7.46 -8.02
N ILE A 69 -4.26 7.90 -9.13
CA ILE A 69 -4.63 7.42 -10.49
C ILE A 69 -4.45 5.91 -10.59
N THR A 70 -3.38 5.36 -10.02
CA THR A 70 -3.10 3.91 -10.05
C THR A 70 -4.10 3.13 -9.19
N VAL A 71 -4.44 3.66 -8.01
CA VAL A 71 -5.48 3.10 -7.13
C VAL A 71 -6.84 3.09 -7.81
N GLN A 72 -7.21 4.15 -8.53
CA GLN A 72 -8.47 4.19 -9.28
C GLN A 72 -8.49 3.15 -10.41
N LYS A 73 -7.39 3.02 -11.15
CA LYS A 73 -7.27 2.02 -12.23
C LYS A 73 -7.41 0.59 -11.72
N TYR A 74 -6.87 0.31 -10.53
CA TYR A 74 -7.03 -0.97 -9.87
C TYR A 74 -8.48 -1.26 -9.49
N ARG A 75 -9.18 -0.27 -8.93
CA ARG A 75 -10.63 -0.37 -8.63
C ARG A 75 -11.45 -0.65 -9.89
N GLU A 76 -11.17 0.06 -10.98
CA GLU A 76 -11.81 -0.20 -12.28
C GLU A 76 -11.58 -1.64 -12.76
N THR A 77 -10.36 -2.16 -12.57
CA THR A 77 -10.01 -3.53 -12.94
C THR A 77 -10.75 -4.56 -12.08
N LEU A 78 -10.81 -4.37 -10.75
CA LEU A 78 -11.58 -5.24 -9.85
C LEU A 78 -13.05 -5.28 -10.24
N ASN A 79 -13.61 -4.13 -10.59
CA ASN A 79 -14.98 -4.04 -11.09
C ASN A 79 -15.16 -4.80 -12.41
N ALA A 80 -14.24 -4.63 -13.36
CA ALA A 80 -14.29 -5.31 -14.66
C ALA A 80 -14.12 -6.84 -14.53
N CYS A 81 -13.36 -7.31 -13.55
CA CYS A 81 -13.16 -8.74 -13.30
C CYS A 81 -14.32 -9.41 -12.52
N GLY A 82 -15.37 -8.67 -12.16
CA GLY A 82 -16.51 -9.20 -11.39
C GLY A 82 -16.25 -9.34 -9.89
N TRP A 83 -15.17 -8.75 -9.36
CA TRP A 83 -14.84 -8.79 -7.93
C TRP A 83 -15.50 -7.64 -7.13
N ALA A 84 -16.27 -6.78 -7.81
CA ALA A 84 -17.04 -5.71 -7.19
C ALA A 84 -18.07 -6.26 -6.18
N GLU A 85 -18.82 -7.29 -6.59
CA GLU A 85 -19.83 -7.94 -5.75
C GLU A 85 -19.18 -8.67 -4.57
N TYR A 86 -18.03 -9.34 -4.78
CA TYR A 86 -17.25 -9.95 -3.71
C TYR A 86 -16.82 -8.93 -2.64
N GLN A 87 -16.36 -7.74 -3.04
CA GLN A 87 -16.05 -6.67 -2.09
C GLN A 87 -17.28 -6.19 -1.32
N GLN A 88 -18.45 -6.18 -1.96
CA GLN A 88 -19.70 -5.73 -1.35
C GLN A 88 -20.23 -6.75 -0.33
N ASP A 89 -20.14 -8.04 -0.65
CA ASP A 89 -20.47 -9.15 0.26
C ASP A 89 -19.51 -9.20 1.45
N MET A 90 -18.21 -9.00 1.21
CA MET A 90 -17.20 -8.87 2.28
C MET A 90 -17.51 -7.72 3.24
N ARG A 91 -17.92 -6.56 2.71
CA ARG A 91 -18.36 -5.40 3.52
C ARG A 91 -19.66 -5.65 4.27
N ALA A 92 -20.56 -6.47 3.72
CA ALA A 92 -21.83 -6.80 4.36
C ALA A 92 -21.65 -7.73 5.57
N CYS A 93 -20.68 -8.65 5.52
CA CYS A 93 -20.40 -9.58 6.61
C CYS A 93 -19.51 -9.00 7.71
N HIS A 94 -18.71 -7.97 7.41
CA HIS A 94 -17.86 -7.28 8.38
C HIS A 94 -17.71 -5.82 7.98
N PRO A 95 -17.88 -4.84 8.90
CA PRO A 95 -17.58 -3.45 8.59
C PRO A 95 -16.11 -3.35 8.21
N GLN A 96 -15.83 -3.27 6.91
CA GLN A 96 -14.51 -2.95 6.41
C GLN A 96 -14.37 -1.45 6.38
N PHE A 97 -13.13 -1.00 6.55
CA PHE A 97 -12.77 0.38 6.30
C PHE A 97 -13.17 0.78 4.87
N VAL A 98 -13.67 2.01 4.69
CA VAL A 98 -14.10 2.55 3.38
C VAL A 98 -12.94 2.56 2.37
N HIS A 99 -11.73 2.62 2.90
CA HIS A 99 -10.48 2.48 2.17
C HIS A 99 -9.81 1.17 2.57
N GLU A 100 -9.02 0.56 1.68
CA GLU A 100 -8.10 -0.49 2.09
C GLU A 100 -7.25 0.00 3.27
N GLU A 101 -6.91 -0.91 4.18
CA GLU A 101 -6.22 -0.60 5.44
C GLU A 101 -4.98 0.28 5.23
N ASP A 102 -4.22 -0.01 4.18
CA ASP A 102 -3.04 0.73 3.75
C ASP A 102 -3.34 2.17 3.28
N LEU A 103 -4.48 2.39 2.62
CA LEU A 103 -4.94 3.72 2.21
C LEU A 103 -5.46 4.51 3.41
N LEU A 104 -6.10 3.84 4.37
CA LEU A 104 -6.56 4.49 5.60
C LEU A 104 -5.37 5.05 6.41
N ILE A 105 -4.27 4.28 6.49
CA ILE A 105 -3.02 4.72 7.12
C ILE A 105 -2.45 5.96 6.41
N LEU A 106 -2.47 6.00 5.08
CA LEU A 106 -2.03 7.17 4.33
C LEU A 106 -2.88 8.41 4.61
N TYR A 107 -4.21 8.26 4.69
CA TYR A 107 -5.12 9.37 5.00
C TYR A 107 -5.00 9.85 6.44
N GLN A 108 -4.67 8.97 7.39
CA GLN A 108 -4.58 9.30 8.82
C GLN A 108 -3.19 9.74 9.26
N ALA A 109 -2.13 9.35 8.55
CA ALA A 109 -0.74 9.72 8.84
C ALA A 109 -0.28 10.99 8.09
N GLY A 110 -1.23 11.86 7.71
CA GLY A 110 -0.96 13.18 7.12
C GLY A 110 -0.27 14.12 8.09
#